data_AF-D1C4I4-F1
#
_entry.id   AF-D1C4I4-F1
#
_cell.length_a   1.000
_cell.length_b   1.000
_cell.length_c   1.000
_cell.angle_alpha   90.00
_cell.angle_beta   90.00
_cell.angle_gamma   90.00
#
_symmetry.space_group_name_H-M   'P 1'
#
loop_
_entity.id
_entity.type
_entity.pdbx_description
1 polymer ?
#
loop_
_entity_poly.entity_id
_entity_poly.type
_entity_poly.pdbx_seq_one_letter_code
_entity_poly.pdbx_strand_id
1 'polypeptide(L)'
;MDLAPRRLNLSYVLHEPSTSAMVRDVAERGVAEARRLHRATATLAALPNPVLRERVVVLSTSPLDAFAKRATPSAIASIHLGPWWLLPRILGLSASDGTPQPVHFIDQPAAAATRMVPFFRAPARLALPEASAPDYPAWFAALVLRPGGDTLLLRLDAIPGPEVSPGERDAALLGAAERAIRAHVEQWSCPGPLWDAPAELSLPEFAPG
;
A
#
# COMPACT_ATOMS: atom_id res chain seq x y z
N MET A 1 -5.12 10.85 -20.46
CA MET A 1 -4.75 10.80 -19.03
C MET A 1 -3.26 11.05 -18.99
N ASP A 2 -2.81 12.03 -18.22
CA ASP A 2 -1.37 12.27 -18.06
C ASP A 2 -0.74 11.12 -17.27
N LEU A 3 0.22 10.43 -17.88
CA LEU A 3 0.94 9.32 -17.26
C LEU A 3 2.23 9.78 -16.56
N ALA A 4 2.65 11.04 -16.72
CA ALA A 4 3.94 11.51 -16.22
C ALA A 4 4.11 11.30 -14.71
N PRO A 5 3.13 11.64 -13.83
CA PRO A 5 3.27 11.38 -12.39
C PRO A 5 3.38 9.89 -12.06
N ARG A 6 2.65 9.04 -12.79
CA ARG A 6 2.70 7.58 -12.61
C ARG A 6 4.04 7.02 -13.05
N ARG A 7 4.56 7.47 -14.19
CA ARG A 7 5.87 7.04 -14.73
C ARG A 7 7.02 7.47 -13.84
N LEU A 8 6.94 8.66 -13.24
CA LEU A 8 7.89 9.10 -12.22
C LEU A 8 7.92 8.11 -11.05
N ASN A 9 6.77 7.81 -10.43
CA ASN A 9 6.74 6.85 -9.32
C ASN A 9 7.20 5.45 -9.74
N LEU A 10 6.80 4.99 -10.93
CA LEU A 10 7.19 3.68 -11.45
C LEU A 10 8.68 3.57 -11.76
N SER A 11 9.37 4.67 -12.06
CA SER A 11 10.83 4.63 -12.27
C SER A 11 11.57 4.13 -11.02
N TYR A 12 11.13 4.56 -9.83
CA TYR A 12 11.66 4.05 -8.55
C TYR A 12 11.19 2.63 -8.26
N VAL A 13 9.92 2.29 -8.50
CA VAL A 13 9.40 0.95 -8.19
C VAL A 13 10.07 -0.12 -9.05
N LEU A 14 10.19 0.14 -10.35
CA LEU A 14 10.72 -0.80 -11.34
C LEU A 14 12.25 -0.73 -11.43
N HIS A 15 12.88 0.33 -10.89
CA HIS A 15 14.31 0.60 -11.03
C HIS A 15 14.69 0.71 -12.52
N GLU A 16 13.91 1.49 -13.26
CA GLU A 16 14.03 1.70 -14.70
C GLU A 16 13.82 3.18 -15.02
N PRO A 17 14.47 3.75 -16.05
CA PRO A 17 14.23 5.15 -16.41
C PRO A 17 12.75 5.42 -16.68
N SER A 18 12.25 6.57 -16.23
CA SER A 18 10.84 6.96 -16.43
C SER A 18 10.44 7.02 -17.92
N THR A 19 11.44 7.17 -18.80
CA THR A 19 11.33 7.20 -20.26
C THR A 19 11.32 5.82 -20.93
N SER A 20 11.64 4.75 -20.20
CA SER A 20 11.73 3.39 -20.73
C SER A 20 10.38 2.86 -21.24
N ALA A 21 10.44 1.94 -22.20
CA ALA A 21 9.24 1.24 -22.71
C ALA A 21 8.56 0.44 -21.59
N MET A 22 9.33 -0.23 -20.73
CA MET A 22 8.80 -1.01 -19.61
C MET A 22 7.97 -0.15 -18.64
N VAL A 23 8.49 1.01 -18.23
CA VAL A 23 7.76 1.93 -17.33
C VAL A 23 6.48 2.44 -18.00
N ARG A 24 6.53 2.78 -19.29
CA ARG A 24 5.35 3.20 -20.05
C ARG A 24 4.29 2.10 -20.10
N ASP A 25 4.69 0.88 -20.44
CA ASP A 25 3.77 -0.24 -20.60
C ASP A 25 3.09 -0.60 -19.27
N VAL A 26 3.82 -0.58 -18.14
CA VAL A 26 3.24 -0.78 -16.80
C VAL A 26 2.31 0.38 -16.42
N ALA A 27 2.64 1.62 -16.79
CA ALA A 27 1.78 2.76 -16.54
C ALA A 27 0.43 2.62 -17.26
N GLU A 28 0.47 2.25 -18.54
CA GLU A 28 -0.72 2.03 -19.37
C GLU A 28 -1.57 0.86 -18.88
N ARG A 29 -0.94 -0.28 -18.54
CA ARG A 29 -1.64 -1.43 -17.94
C ARG A 29 -2.32 -1.05 -16.63
N GLY A 30 -1.68 -0.24 -15.78
CA GLY A 30 -2.29 0.24 -14.55
C GLY A 30 -3.55 1.09 -14.77
N VAL A 31 -3.60 1.90 -15.83
CA VAL A 31 -4.82 2.66 -16.18
C VAL A 31 -5.94 1.75 -16.66
N ALA A 32 -5.61 0.74 -17.48
CA ALA A 32 -6.58 -0.26 -17.91
C ALA A 32 -7.11 -1.07 -16.71
N GLU A 33 -6.20 -1.47 -15.81
CA GLU A 33 -6.50 -2.25 -14.62
C GLU A 33 -7.37 -1.46 -13.64
N ALA A 34 -7.17 -0.15 -13.46
CA ALA A 34 -8.00 0.68 -12.59
C ALA A 34 -9.50 0.59 -12.92
N ARG A 35 -9.86 0.54 -14.20
CA ARG A 35 -11.27 0.38 -14.63
C ARG A 35 -11.81 -1.00 -14.32
N ARG A 36 -11.01 -2.04 -14.56
CA ARG A 36 -11.36 -3.44 -14.25
C ARG A 36 -11.55 -3.60 -12.74
N LEU A 37 -10.59 -3.11 -11.97
CA LEU A 37 -10.57 -3.10 -10.52
C LEU A 37 -11.82 -2.40 -9.98
N HIS A 38 -12.16 -1.20 -10.46
CA HIS A 38 -13.34 -0.47 -9.99
C HIS A 38 -14.63 -1.29 -10.14
N ARG A 39 -14.85 -1.91 -11.31
CA ARG A 39 -16.04 -2.74 -11.56
C ARG A 39 -16.08 -3.97 -10.67
N ALA A 40 -14.99 -4.73 -10.62
CA ALA A 40 -14.90 -5.94 -9.81
C ALA A 40 -15.08 -5.64 -8.31
N THR A 41 -14.50 -4.53 -7.85
CA THR A 41 -14.62 -4.11 -6.46
C THR A 41 -16.04 -3.67 -6.12
N ALA A 42 -16.75 -3.00 -7.03
CA ALA A 42 -18.15 -2.64 -6.82
C ALA A 42 -19.04 -3.88 -6.63
N THR A 43 -18.80 -4.95 -7.40
CA THR A 43 -19.48 -6.23 -7.23
C THR A 43 -19.19 -6.85 -5.86
N LEU A 44 -17.94 -6.88 -5.44
CA LEU A 44 -17.54 -7.41 -4.12
C LEU A 44 -18.10 -6.56 -2.96
N ALA A 45 -18.10 -5.23 -3.11
CA ALA A 45 -18.62 -4.30 -2.12
C ALA A 45 -20.14 -4.45 -1.93
N ALA A 46 -20.88 -4.88 -2.95
CA ALA A 46 -22.32 -5.14 -2.85
C ALA A 46 -22.65 -6.45 -2.10
N LEU A 47 -21.70 -7.35 -1.90
CA LEU A 47 -21.94 -8.63 -1.23
C LEU A 47 -22.26 -8.43 0.27
N PRO A 48 -23.17 -9.24 0.86
CA PRO A 48 -23.35 -9.30 2.30
C PRO A 48 -22.06 -9.73 3.03
N ASN A 49 -21.88 -9.27 4.27
CA ASN A 49 -20.70 -9.56 5.08
C ASN A 49 -20.31 -11.06 5.16
N PRO A 50 -21.25 -12.01 5.38
CA PRO A 50 -20.90 -13.44 5.42
C PRO A 50 -20.32 -13.94 4.11
N VAL A 51 -20.93 -13.57 2.98
CA VAL A 51 -20.50 -13.97 1.64
C VAL A 51 -19.17 -13.29 1.28
N LEU A 52 -19.01 -12.00 1.58
CA LEU A 52 -17.77 -11.28 1.33
C LEU A 52 -16.61 -11.87 2.11
N ARG A 53 -16.82 -12.30 3.36
CA ARG A 53 -15.79 -12.95 4.18
C ARG A 53 -15.23 -14.19 3.51
N GLU A 54 -16.07 -15.02 2.88
CA GLU A 54 -15.64 -16.21 2.13
C GLU A 54 -14.81 -15.87 0.88
N ARG A 55 -14.86 -14.63 0.39
CA ARG A 55 -14.08 -14.16 -0.76
C ARG A 55 -12.72 -13.58 -0.38
N VAL A 56 -12.39 -13.51 0.91
CA VAL A 56 -11.13 -12.95 1.41
C VAL A 56 -10.16 -14.08 1.75
N VAL A 57 -8.99 -14.04 1.11
CA VAL A 57 -7.83 -14.84 1.50
C VAL A 57 -6.88 -13.95 2.29
N VAL A 58 -6.48 -14.40 3.48
CA VAL A 58 -5.55 -13.65 4.33
C VAL A 58 -4.15 -14.21 4.18
N LEU A 59 -3.20 -13.35 3.85
CA LEU A 59 -1.76 -13.61 3.93
C LEU A 59 -1.18 -12.75 5.04
N SER A 60 -0.72 -13.39 6.11
CA SER A 60 -0.21 -12.67 7.28
C SER A 60 1.17 -13.18 7.68
N THR A 61 2.06 -12.27 8.08
CA THR A 61 3.36 -12.61 8.68
C THR A 61 3.26 -12.95 10.16
N SER A 62 2.07 -12.78 10.76
CA SER A 62 1.75 -13.10 12.16
C SER A 62 0.41 -13.83 12.26
N PRO A 63 0.14 -14.61 13.33
CA PRO A 63 -1.15 -15.26 13.51
C PRO A 63 -2.29 -14.24 13.46
N LEU A 64 -3.38 -14.53 12.74
CA LEU A 64 -4.54 -13.64 12.63
C LEU A 64 -5.17 -13.33 13.99
N ASP A 65 -5.11 -14.29 14.90
CA ASP A 65 -5.49 -14.12 16.30
C ASP A 65 -4.76 -12.95 16.99
N ALA A 66 -3.51 -12.68 16.64
CA ALA A 66 -2.75 -11.56 17.21
C ALA A 66 -3.28 -10.20 16.73
N PHE A 67 -3.87 -10.17 15.53
CA PHE A 67 -4.58 -9.01 15.01
C PHE A 67 -5.96 -8.86 15.69
N ALA A 68 -6.71 -9.96 15.85
CA ALA A 68 -8.06 -9.94 16.42
C ALA A 68 -8.12 -9.75 17.96
N LYS A 69 -7.11 -10.20 18.71
CA LYS A 69 -7.11 -10.18 20.19
C LYS A 69 -6.74 -8.83 20.83
N ARG A 70 -6.46 -7.78 20.04
CA ARG A 70 -6.10 -6.47 20.62
C ARG A 70 -7.34 -5.73 21.11
N ALA A 71 -7.39 -5.48 22.42
CA ALA A 71 -8.50 -4.81 23.11
C ALA A 71 -8.73 -3.36 22.64
N THR A 72 -7.73 -2.74 22.01
CA THR A 72 -7.81 -1.44 21.35
C THR A 72 -7.45 -1.60 19.88
N PRO A 73 -8.20 -0.99 18.95
CA PRO A 73 -7.82 -0.98 17.55
C PRO A 73 -6.46 -0.28 17.44
N SER A 74 -5.42 -1.04 17.12
CA SER A 74 -4.11 -0.47 16.86
C SER A 74 -4.17 0.31 15.55
N ALA A 75 -3.44 1.41 15.44
CA ALA A 75 -3.34 2.14 14.18
C ALA A 75 -2.87 1.21 13.05
N ILE A 76 -3.52 1.30 11.89
CA ILE A 76 -3.25 0.49 10.71
C ILE A 76 -2.80 1.44 9.60
N ALA A 77 -1.61 1.19 9.05
CA ALA A 77 -1.14 1.87 7.86
C ALA A 77 -1.46 1.07 6.60
N SER A 78 -1.67 1.78 5.50
CA SER A 78 -1.88 1.20 4.18
C SER A 78 -1.39 2.11 3.06
N ILE A 79 -1.57 1.66 1.84
CA ILE A 79 -1.29 2.38 0.59
C ILE A 79 -2.50 2.22 -0.35
N HIS A 80 -2.60 3.07 -1.38
CA HIS A 80 -3.66 2.98 -2.38
C HIS A 80 -3.38 1.84 -3.36
N LEU A 81 -3.51 0.60 -2.88
CA LEU A 81 -3.32 -0.62 -3.63
C LEU A 81 -4.65 -1.35 -3.80
N GLY A 82 -4.90 -1.81 -5.03
CA GLY A 82 -6.07 -2.62 -5.35
C GLY A 82 -7.37 -1.96 -4.86
N PRO A 83 -8.31 -2.73 -4.30
CA PRO A 83 -9.58 -2.22 -3.79
C PRO A 83 -9.45 -1.53 -2.42
N TRP A 84 -8.48 -0.63 -2.28
CA TRP A 84 -8.12 0.03 -1.01
C TRP A 84 -9.30 0.64 -0.24
N TRP A 85 -10.33 1.14 -0.93
CA TRP A 85 -11.51 1.73 -0.31
C TRP A 85 -12.42 0.71 0.40
N LEU A 86 -12.29 -0.59 0.08
CA LEU A 86 -12.98 -1.68 0.76
C LEU A 86 -12.20 -2.18 1.98
N LEU A 87 -10.92 -1.82 2.11
CA LEU A 87 -10.01 -2.32 3.16
C LEU A 87 -10.55 -2.10 4.58
N PRO A 88 -11.08 -0.92 4.98
CA PRO A 88 -11.66 -0.72 6.31
C PRO A 88 -12.70 -1.80 6.68
N ARG A 89 -13.58 -2.12 5.73
CA ARG A 89 -14.63 -3.14 5.92
C ARG A 89 -14.03 -4.55 6.00
N ILE A 90 -13.07 -4.89 5.15
CA ILE A 90 -12.42 -6.21 5.17
C ILE A 90 -11.65 -6.43 6.49
N LEU A 91 -10.99 -5.40 7.00
CA LEU A 91 -10.32 -5.45 8.30
C LEU A 91 -11.33 -5.69 9.44
N GLY A 92 -12.47 -4.99 9.42
CA GLY A 92 -13.58 -5.25 10.35
C GLY A 92 -14.08 -6.68 10.30
N LEU A 93 -14.23 -7.26 9.10
CA LEU A 93 -14.64 -8.65 8.93
C LEU A 93 -13.62 -9.68 9.41
N SER A 94 -12.34 -9.30 9.44
CA SER A 94 -11.22 -10.17 9.82
C SER A 94 -10.83 -10.05 11.30
N ALA A 95 -11.11 -8.91 11.93
CA ALA A 95 -10.73 -8.62 13.32
C ALA A 95 -11.89 -8.68 14.31
N SER A 96 -13.12 -8.39 13.88
CA SER A 96 -14.23 -8.08 14.79
C SER A 96 -15.59 -8.62 14.30
N ASP A 97 -16.66 -8.08 14.87
CA ASP A 97 -18.07 -8.21 14.48
C ASP A 97 -18.41 -7.67 13.06
N GLY A 98 -17.42 -7.16 12.31
CA GLY A 98 -17.64 -6.56 10.99
C GLY A 98 -17.65 -5.02 10.99
N THR A 99 -17.44 -4.38 12.14
CA THR A 99 -17.27 -2.92 12.23
C THR A 99 -16.03 -2.46 11.44
N PRO A 100 -16.17 -1.53 10.46
CA PRO A 100 -15.03 -1.05 9.68
C PRO A 100 -13.93 -0.44 10.53
N GLN A 101 -12.67 -0.78 10.22
CA GLN A 101 -11.50 -0.29 10.95
C GLN A 101 -10.89 0.94 10.25
N PRO A 102 -10.48 1.98 11.00
CA PRO A 102 -9.79 3.14 10.43
C PRO A 102 -8.43 2.73 9.83
N VAL A 103 -8.08 3.33 8.70
CA VAL A 103 -6.84 3.06 7.97
C VAL A 103 -6.16 4.37 7.61
N HIS A 104 -4.87 4.46 7.89
CA HIS A 104 -4.03 5.59 7.56
C HIS A 104 -3.25 5.31 6.27
N PHE A 105 -3.53 6.04 5.19
CA PHE A 105 -2.85 5.85 3.91
C PHE A 105 -1.57 6.67 3.82
N ILE A 106 -0.43 6.00 3.68
CA ILE A 106 0.90 6.63 3.78
C ILE A 106 1.40 7.19 2.44
N ASP A 107 0.87 6.73 1.31
CA ASP A 107 1.24 7.19 -0.04
C ASP A 107 0.39 8.38 -0.53
N GLN A 108 0.00 9.28 0.38
CA GLN A 108 -0.71 10.52 0.07
C GLN A 108 0.23 11.74 0.17
N PRO A 109 0.85 12.18 -0.94
CA PRO A 109 1.80 13.30 -0.90
C PRO A 109 1.14 14.65 -0.60
N ALA A 110 -0.18 14.75 -0.75
CA ALA A 110 -0.97 15.95 -0.46
C ALA A 110 -1.50 16.01 1.00
N ALA A 111 -1.14 15.05 1.85
CA ALA A 111 -1.52 15.08 3.25
C ALA A 111 -0.91 16.30 3.97
N ALA A 112 -1.62 16.82 4.98
CA ALA A 112 -1.19 18.01 5.72
C ALA A 112 0.16 17.82 6.43
N ALA A 113 0.46 16.60 6.86
CA ALA A 113 1.73 16.22 7.46
C ALA A 113 2.37 15.12 6.64
N THR A 114 3.54 15.41 6.06
CA THR A 114 4.37 14.44 5.34
C THR A 114 5.80 14.51 5.86
N ARG A 115 6.52 13.39 5.76
CA ARG A 115 7.93 13.25 6.12
C ARG A 115 8.71 12.77 4.90
N MET A 116 9.95 13.22 4.77
CA MET A 116 10.90 12.66 3.79
C MET A 116 11.57 11.44 4.42
N VAL A 117 11.31 10.25 3.88
CA VAL A 117 11.87 8.99 4.39
C VAL A 117 12.39 8.12 3.24
N PRO A 118 13.39 7.25 3.47
CA PRO A 118 13.85 6.33 2.43
C PRO A 118 12.73 5.36 2.02
N PHE A 119 12.37 5.37 0.73
CA PHE A 119 11.40 4.47 0.12
C PHE A 119 11.84 4.18 -1.30
N PHE A 120 11.91 2.91 -1.67
CA PHE A 120 12.54 2.44 -2.92
C PHE A 120 13.93 3.04 -3.14
N ARG A 121 14.75 3.02 -2.08
CA ARG A 121 16.16 3.50 -2.05
C ARG A 121 16.37 5.01 -2.24
N ALA A 122 15.29 5.81 -2.32
CA ALA A 122 15.39 7.26 -2.42
C ALA A 122 14.52 7.96 -1.37
N PRO A 123 14.82 9.21 -0.99
CA PRO A 123 13.93 9.99 -0.14
C PRO A 123 12.58 10.24 -0.85
N ALA A 124 11.48 9.75 -0.26
CA ALA A 124 10.12 9.96 -0.73
C ALA A 124 9.29 10.74 0.29
N ARG A 125 8.32 11.52 -0.20
CA ARG A 125 7.34 12.24 0.62
C ARG A 125 6.18 11.33 0.98
N LEU A 126 6.13 10.89 2.23
CA LEU A 126 5.08 9.99 2.73
C LEU A 126 4.33 10.61 3.92
N ALA A 127 3.03 10.33 4.00
CA ALA A 127 2.16 10.74 5.09
C ALA A 127 2.33 9.77 6.28
N LEU A 128 3.43 9.89 7.02
CA LEU A 128 3.73 9.03 8.16
C LEU A 128 3.68 9.82 9.46
N PRO A 129 3.07 9.28 10.54
CA PRO A 129 3.29 9.84 11.87
C PRO A 129 4.76 9.66 12.27
N GLU A 130 5.21 10.39 13.28
CA GLU A 130 6.54 10.17 13.85
C GLU A 130 6.67 8.76 14.42
N ALA A 131 7.80 8.09 14.19
CA ALA A 131 8.01 6.70 14.61
C ALA A 131 8.03 6.49 16.13
N SER A 132 8.17 7.57 16.90
CA SER A 132 8.03 7.58 18.36
C SER A 132 6.61 7.86 18.85
N ALA A 133 5.67 8.17 17.95
CA ALA A 133 4.31 8.53 18.32
C ALA A 133 3.58 7.32 18.94
N PRO A 134 2.74 7.54 19.98
CA PRO A 134 2.01 6.47 20.65
C PRO A 134 0.98 5.79 19.74
N ASP A 135 0.51 6.49 18.72
CA ASP A 135 -0.41 6.03 17.69
C ASP A 135 0.29 5.58 16.40
N TYR A 136 1.61 5.36 16.44
CA TYR A 136 2.32 4.82 15.29
C TYR A 136 1.76 3.44 14.89
N PRO A 137 1.58 3.16 13.59
CA PRO A 137 0.97 1.94 13.10
C PRO A 137 1.62 0.68 13.69
N ALA A 138 0.79 -0.19 14.26
CA ALA A 138 1.23 -1.52 14.70
C ALA A 138 1.07 -2.58 13.59
N TRP A 139 0.38 -2.22 12.51
CA TRP A 139 0.11 -3.09 11.37
C TRP A 139 0.23 -2.32 10.08
N PHE A 140 0.78 -3.00 9.07
CA PHE A 140 0.57 -2.66 7.68
C PHE A 140 -0.49 -3.60 7.10
N ALA A 141 -1.45 -3.03 6.37
CA ALA A 141 -2.45 -3.78 5.66
C ALA A 141 -2.50 -3.35 4.19
N ALA A 142 -2.70 -4.29 3.29
CA ALA A 142 -2.95 -4.00 1.88
C ALA A 142 -3.99 -4.96 1.32
N LEU A 143 -4.84 -4.47 0.42
CA LEU A 143 -5.86 -5.27 -0.23
C LEU A 143 -5.56 -5.35 -1.72
N VAL A 144 -5.67 -6.55 -2.29
CA VAL A 144 -5.39 -6.80 -3.70
C VAL A 144 -6.52 -7.61 -4.29
N LEU A 145 -6.93 -7.26 -5.50
CA LEU A 145 -7.88 -8.07 -6.27
C LEU A 145 -7.11 -9.25 -6.89
N ARG A 146 -7.53 -10.48 -6.59
CA ARG A 146 -6.88 -11.67 -7.16
C ARG A 146 -7.27 -11.86 -8.63
N PRO A 147 -6.47 -12.63 -9.40
CA PRO A 147 -6.88 -13.09 -10.73
C PRO A 147 -8.29 -13.71 -10.68
N GLY A 148 -9.10 -13.45 -11.70
CA GLY A 148 -10.53 -13.81 -11.72
C GLY A 148 -11.46 -12.67 -11.26
N GLY A 149 -11.02 -11.81 -10.35
CA GLY A 149 -11.76 -10.60 -9.97
C GLY A 149 -12.93 -10.80 -9.01
N ASP A 150 -13.04 -11.98 -8.40
CA ASP A 150 -14.12 -12.37 -7.49
C ASP A 150 -13.62 -12.70 -6.07
N THR A 151 -12.30 -12.62 -5.85
CA THR A 151 -11.66 -12.85 -4.55
C THR A 151 -10.62 -11.77 -4.26
N LEU A 152 -10.40 -11.56 -2.97
CA LEU A 152 -9.50 -10.55 -2.42
C LEU A 152 -8.36 -11.24 -1.69
N LEU A 153 -7.17 -10.67 -1.80
CA LEU A 153 -6.04 -10.99 -0.94
C LEU A 153 -5.86 -9.85 0.06
N LEU A 154 -6.11 -10.12 1.33
CA LEU A 154 -5.74 -9.24 2.43
C LEU A 154 -4.34 -9.62 2.89
N ARG A 155 -3.38 -8.70 2.70
CA ARG A 155 -2.03 -8.82 3.25
C ARG A 155 -1.97 -8.08 4.58
N LEU A 156 -1.45 -8.73 5.61
CA LEU A 156 -1.20 -8.17 6.94
C LEU A 156 0.26 -8.40 7.34
N ASP A 157 0.98 -7.33 7.66
CA ASP A 157 2.32 -7.41 8.22
C ASP A 157 2.30 -6.71 9.60
N ALA A 158 2.72 -7.42 10.65
CA ALA A 158 2.90 -6.81 11.97
C ALA A 158 4.11 -5.88 11.95
N ILE A 159 3.96 -4.70 12.55
CA ILE A 159 5.05 -3.74 12.72
C ILE A 159 5.60 -3.85 14.13
N PRO A 160 6.94 -3.90 14.30
CA PRO A 160 7.57 -3.91 15.62
C PRO A 160 7.06 -2.78 16.53
N GLY A 161 6.98 -3.08 17.83
CA GLY A 161 6.51 -2.14 18.84
C GLY A 161 7.55 -1.08 19.19
N PRO A 162 7.28 -0.24 20.20
CA PRO A 162 8.17 0.83 20.62
C PRO A 162 9.47 0.35 21.27
N GLU A 163 9.62 -0.95 21.52
CA GLU A 163 10.83 -1.57 22.06
C GLU A 163 12.03 -1.56 21.10
N VAL A 164 11.78 -1.44 19.79
CA VAL A 164 12.84 -1.31 18.76
C VAL A 164 13.10 0.15 18.41
N SER A 165 14.22 0.42 17.72
CA SER A 165 14.56 1.78 17.32
C SER A 165 13.51 2.39 16.36
N PRO A 166 13.26 3.71 16.39
CA PRO A 166 12.33 4.36 15.46
C PRO A 166 12.64 4.08 13.98
N GLY A 167 13.93 4.00 13.61
CA GLY A 167 14.36 3.67 12.25
C GLY A 167 14.03 2.24 11.84
N GLU A 168 14.11 1.26 12.76
CA GLU A 168 13.70 -0.12 12.49
C GLU A 168 12.18 -0.23 12.27
N ARG A 169 11.38 0.56 13.01
CA ARG A 169 9.92 0.60 12.82
C ARG A 169 9.55 1.16 11.45
N ASP A 170 10.14 2.31 11.09
CA ASP A 170 9.96 2.90 9.76
C ASP A 170 10.40 1.92 8.67
N ALA A 171 11.58 1.28 8.79
CA ALA A 171 12.06 0.29 7.82
C ALA A 171 11.13 -0.93 7.68
N ALA A 172 10.55 -1.43 8.78
CA ALA A 172 9.62 -2.54 8.75
C ALA A 172 8.32 -2.19 8.01
N LEU A 173 7.74 -1.02 8.34
CA LEU A 173 6.51 -0.52 7.70
C LEU A 173 6.72 -0.25 6.22
N LEU A 174 7.76 0.51 5.88
CA LEU A 174 8.09 0.87 4.51
C LEU A 174 8.46 -0.36 3.69
N GLY A 175 9.23 -1.30 4.26
CA GLY A 175 9.55 -2.56 3.62
C GLY A 175 8.31 -3.41 3.31
N ALA A 176 7.29 -3.40 4.18
CA ALA A 176 6.02 -4.07 3.91
C ALA A 176 5.26 -3.43 2.74
N ALA A 177 5.21 -2.09 2.71
CA ALA A 177 4.61 -1.33 1.61
C ALA A 177 5.34 -1.55 0.29
N GLU A 178 6.68 -1.51 0.26
CA GLU A 178 7.47 -1.78 -0.94
C GLU A 178 7.21 -3.18 -1.50
N ARG A 179 7.20 -4.21 -0.63
CA ARG A 179 6.89 -5.59 -1.04
C ARG A 179 5.50 -5.71 -1.64
N ALA A 180 4.51 -5.06 -1.04
CA ALA A 180 3.14 -5.07 -1.55
C ALA A 180 3.02 -4.41 -2.92
N ILE A 181 3.67 -3.25 -3.12
CA ILE A 181 3.69 -2.55 -4.40
C ILE A 181 4.43 -3.38 -5.46
N ARG A 182 5.62 -3.92 -5.15
CA ARG A 182 6.39 -4.72 -6.12
C ARG A 182 5.63 -5.96 -6.58
N ALA A 183 4.91 -6.62 -5.67
CA ALA A 183 4.12 -7.80 -6.00
C ALA A 183 2.91 -7.49 -6.89
N HIS A 184 2.36 -6.27 -6.82
CA HIS A 184 1.08 -5.91 -7.44
C HIS A 184 1.09 -4.50 -8.06
N VAL A 185 2.18 -4.15 -8.75
CA VAL A 185 2.46 -2.78 -9.24
C VAL A 185 1.34 -2.19 -10.10
N GLU A 186 0.67 -3.01 -10.89
CA GLU A 186 -0.42 -2.58 -11.78
C GLU A 186 -1.66 -2.12 -11.02
N GLN A 187 -1.88 -2.64 -9.81
CA GLN A 187 -3.00 -2.27 -8.95
C GLN A 187 -2.68 -1.09 -8.02
N TRP A 188 -1.44 -0.59 -8.04
CA TRP A 188 -1.08 0.58 -7.24
C TRP A 188 -1.54 1.85 -7.95
N SER A 189 -2.42 2.62 -7.32
CA SER A 189 -3.05 3.80 -7.93
C SER A 189 -2.50 5.14 -7.46
N CYS A 190 -1.45 5.14 -6.63
CA CYS A 190 -0.82 6.29 -5.96
C CYS A 190 -1.39 7.67 -6.34
N PRO A 191 -2.05 8.40 -5.41
CA PRO A 191 -2.75 9.65 -5.70
C PRO A 191 -1.90 10.78 -6.30
N GLY A 192 -0.57 10.74 -6.16
CA GLY A 192 0.32 11.76 -6.69
C GLY A 192 1.79 11.31 -6.71
N PRO A 193 2.69 12.18 -7.19
CA PRO A 193 4.12 11.90 -7.18
C PRO A 193 4.65 11.85 -5.73
N LEU A 194 5.36 10.77 -5.38
CA LEU A 194 6.02 10.64 -4.07
C LEU A 194 7.44 11.23 -4.07
N TRP A 195 8.03 11.40 -5.25
CA TRP A 195 9.34 12.00 -5.45
C TRP A 195 9.23 13.25 -6.31
N ASP A 196 10.18 14.17 -6.16
CA ASP A 196 10.18 15.43 -6.91
C ASP A 196 10.80 15.29 -8.31
N ALA A 197 11.61 14.24 -8.55
CA ALA A 197 12.27 13.94 -9.82
C ALA A 197 12.20 12.44 -10.14
N PRO A 198 12.46 12.01 -11.39
CA PRO A 198 12.60 10.60 -11.76
C PRO A 198 13.82 9.90 -11.14
N ALA A 199 13.76 8.57 -11.06
CA ALA A 199 14.82 7.73 -10.49
C ALA A 199 16.17 7.91 -11.22
N GLU A 200 16.15 8.02 -12.56
CA GLU A 200 17.37 8.19 -13.36
C GLU A 200 18.14 9.49 -13.09
N LEU A 201 17.53 10.47 -12.41
CA LEU A 201 18.18 11.72 -12.00
C LEU A 201 18.61 11.72 -10.53
N SER A 202 18.14 10.74 -9.74
CA SER A 202 18.28 10.75 -8.27
C SER A 202 19.08 9.57 -7.73
N LEU A 203 19.01 8.42 -8.40
CA LEU A 203 19.65 7.19 -7.96
C LEU A 203 21.05 7.05 -8.59
N PRO A 204 22.08 6.71 -7.79
CA PRO A 204 23.46 6.65 -8.26
C PRO A 204 23.72 5.58 -9.33
N GLU A 205 22.93 4.50 -9.36
CA GLU A 205 23.05 3.43 -10.36
C GLU A 205 22.77 3.87 -11.81
N PHE A 206 22.15 5.04 -12.02
CA PHE A 206 21.93 5.62 -13.35
C PHE A 206 22.97 6.67 -13.73
N ALA A 207 23.89 7.02 -12.84
CA ALA A 207 24.97 7.93 -13.18
C ALA A 207 25.89 7.28 -14.24
N PRO A 208 26.28 8.00 -15.31
CA PRO A 208 27.28 7.50 -16.23
C PRO A 208 28.59 7.29 -15.46
N GLY A 209 29.11 6.06 -15.52
CA GLY A 209 30.40 5.69 -14.93
C GLY A 209 31.60 6.26 -15.68
#